data_AF-A0A7S4IJ65-F1
#
_entry.id   AF-A0A7S4IJ65-F1
#
_cell.length_a   1.000
_cell.length_b   1.000
_cell.length_c   1.000
_cell.angle_alpha   90.00
_cell.angle_beta   90.00
_cell.angle_gamma   90.00
#
_symmetry.space_group_name_H-M   'P 1'
#
loop_
_entity.id
_entity.type
_entity.pdbx_description
1 polymer ?
#
loop_
_entity_poly.entity_id
_entity_poly.type
_entity_poly.pdbx_seq_one_letter_code
_entity_poly.pdbx_strand_id
1 'polypeptide(L)'
;FYCAMKSNTELLTEELLKVFEGHHNVDTFGKACRELAPKFPEFYVDAKPTQVFFGVFESTFRMYLEKEMAQSLSVSIDSVRNIIERLFNMSLWCCEQGISRETLPFVLMEDIYDLLTLGQVDDVFDIFESRHEKLRKSIKDSSGRFLRANNSLLTRLAQSIYTKLRGRVLLFMALCIPLNDKSGLNLRGETNLKNVTEFEEELPDDMDISSDHDKPIDYKFYRVFWGLQSYFQNPAAVLATPANLVNFMSSATAVIKAFSTSPVHHQDNQENDSSDNTVAM
;
A
#
# COMPACT_ATOMS: atom_id res chain seq x y z
N PHE A 1 8.34 50.81 15.58
CA PHE A 1 7.01 50.19 15.69
C PHE A 1 6.49 49.86 14.29
N TYR A 2 6.97 48.76 13.70
CA TYR A 2 6.34 48.14 12.54
C TYR A 2 5.79 46.81 13.05
N CYS A 3 4.56 46.80 13.54
CA CYS A 3 3.79 45.55 13.58
C CYS A 3 3.57 45.20 12.11
N ALA A 4 4.24 44.17 11.61
CA ALA A 4 4.01 43.66 10.27
C ALA A 4 2.51 43.34 10.15
N MET A 5 1.80 44.02 9.23
CA MET A 5 0.44 43.60 8.90
C MET A 5 0.52 42.17 8.37
N LYS A 6 -0.21 41.25 9.00
CA LYS A 6 -0.32 39.87 8.53
C LYS A 6 -0.83 39.86 7.08
N SER A 7 -0.27 38.98 6.27
CA SER A 7 -0.78 38.78 4.91
C SER A 7 -2.24 38.25 4.96
N ASN A 8 -3.05 38.55 3.93
CA ASN A 8 -4.43 38.01 3.88
C ASN A 8 -4.46 36.47 3.90
N THR A 9 -3.40 35.82 3.38
CA THR A 9 -3.20 34.37 3.47
C THR A 9 -2.97 33.87 4.90
N GLU A 10 -2.23 34.61 5.73
CA GLU A 10 -2.05 34.29 7.15
C GLU A 10 -3.37 34.46 7.92
N LEU A 11 -4.11 35.55 7.64
CA LEU A 11 -5.42 35.77 8.25
C LEU A 11 -6.42 34.66 7.89
N LEU A 12 -6.44 34.23 6.62
CA LEU A 12 -7.25 33.11 6.19
C LEU A 12 -6.83 31.80 6.88
N THR A 13 -5.52 31.55 7.02
CA THR A 13 -4.99 30.36 7.71
C THR A 13 -5.46 30.34 9.17
N GLU A 14 -5.36 31.46 9.88
CA GLU A 14 -5.79 31.57 11.28
C GLU A 14 -7.30 31.35 11.44
N GLU A 15 -8.11 31.91 10.54
CA GLU A 15 -9.55 31.69 10.59
C GLU A 15 -9.93 30.25 10.26
N LEU A 16 -9.26 29.63 9.27
CA LEU A 16 -9.44 28.21 8.95
C LEU A 16 -9.07 27.31 10.12
N LEU A 17 -7.97 27.57 10.83
CA LEU A 17 -7.59 26.82 12.04
C LEU A 17 -8.69 26.89 13.11
N LYS A 18 -9.27 28.07 13.36
CA LYS A 18 -10.40 28.19 14.28
C LYS A 18 -11.61 27.38 13.82
N VAL A 19 -11.88 27.35 12.52
CA VAL A 19 -12.97 26.54 11.96
C VAL A 19 -12.71 25.05 12.19
N PHE A 20 -11.49 24.56 11.95
CA PHE A 20 -11.12 23.17 12.23
C PHE A 20 -11.23 22.81 13.72
N GLU A 21 -10.75 23.69 14.60
CA GLU A 21 -10.79 23.50 16.05
C GLU A 21 -12.21 23.56 16.63
N GLY A 22 -13.06 24.43 16.10
CA GLY A 22 -14.41 24.66 16.60
C GLY A 22 -15.47 23.70 16.07
N HIS A 23 -15.19 22.95 15.00
CA HIS A 23 -16.19 22.15 14.30
C HIS A 23 -15.73 20.73 14.02
N HIS A 24 -16.19 19.79 14.84
CA HIS A 24 -15.88 18.36 14.70
C HIS A 24 -16.90 17.57 13.87
N ASN A 25 -17.99 18.20 13.44
CA ASN A 25 -19.01 17.60 12.58
C ASN A 25 -18.98 18.27 11.21
N VAL A 26 -19.12 17.45 10.16
CA VAL A 26 -19.21 17.84 8.76
C VAL A 26 -20.25 18.96 8.51
N ASP A 27 -21.43 18.89 9.13
CA ASP A 27 -22.49 19.89 8.93
C ASP A 27 -22.12 21.26 9.48
N THR A 28 -21.54 21.30 10.68
CA THR A 28 -21.14 22.55 11.33
C THR A 28 -19.89 23.12 10.67
N PHE A 29 -18.93 22.26 10.32
CA PHE A 29 -17.74 22.60 9.56
C PHE A 29 -18.10 23.23 8.21
N GLY A 30 -19.04 22.61 7.48
CA GLY A 30 -19.48 23.10 6.18
C GLY A 30 -20.19 24.44 6.19
N LYS A 31 -20.96 24.74 7.25
CA LYS A 31 -21.54 26.07 7.45
C LYS A 31 -20.44 27.09 7.69
N ALA A 32 -19.51 26.80 8.58
CA ALA A 32 -18.39 27.69 8.90
C ALA A 32 -17.49 27.97 7.69
N CYS A 33 -17.21 26.97 6.84
CA CYS A 33 -16.46 27.19 5.59
C CYS A 33 -17.18 28.15 4.63
N ARG A 34 -18.51 28.09 4.54
CA ARG A 34 -19.29 29.00 3.67
C ARG A 34 -19.28 30.44 4.18
N GLU A 35 -19.12 30.65 5.47
CA GLU A 35 -18.98 31.98 6.07
C GLU A 35 -17.62 32.63 5.78
N LEU A 36 -16.64 31.89 5.24
CA LEU A 36 -15.34 32.44 4.84
C LEU A 36 -15.43 33.28 3.56
N ALA A 37 -16.31 32.92 2.62
CA ALA A 37 -16.46 33.63 1.35
C ALA A 37 -16.74 35.14 1.50
N PRO A 38 -17.70 35.59 2.33
CA PRO A 38 -17.90 37.03 2.55
C PRO A 38 -16.78 37.70 3.34
N LYS A 39 -16.04 36.97 4.19
CA LYS A 39 -14.92 37.50 4.99
C LYS A 39 -13.64 37.69 4.16
N PHE A 40 -13.46 36.87 3.13
CA PHE A 40 -12.24 36.77 2.34
C PHE A 40 -12.55 36.73 0.83
N PRO A 41 -13.23 37.76 0.27
CA PRO A 41 -13.75 37.73 -1.09
C PRO A 41 -12.67 37.54 -2.16
N GLU A 42 -11.43 37.97 -1.91
CA GLU A 42 -10.29 37.84 -2.83
C GLU A 42 -9.89 36.38 -3.12
N PHE A 43 -10.33 35.44 -2.28
CA PHE A 43 -10.06 34.02 -2.45
C PHE A 43 -11.19 33.29 -3.18
N TYR A 44 -12.23 34.00 -3.61
CA TYR A 44 -13.41 33.44 -4.26
C TYR A 44 -13.75 34.18 -5.56
N VAL A 45 -14.28 33.44 -6.54
CA VAL A 45 -14.85 33.99 -7.77
C VAL A 45 -16.20 33.32 -7.99
N ASP A 46 -17.28 34.11 -8.13
CA ASP A 46 -18.66 33.62 -8.24
C ASP A 46 -19.04 32.62 -7.14
N ALA A 47 -18.66 32.94 -5.89
CA ALA A 47 -18.82 32.10 -4.70
C ALA A 47 -18.10 30.73 -4.76
N LYS A 48 -17.18 30.53 -5.72
CA LYS A 48 -16.35 29.33 -5.80
C LYS A 48 -14.92 29.62 -5.33
N PRO A 49 -14.28 28.69 -4.59
CA PRO A 49 -12.92 28.91 -4.14
C PRO A 49 -11.91 28.94 -5.30
N THR A 50 -10.90 29.80 -5.17
CA THR A 50 -9.81 29.95 -6.14
C THR A 50 -8.70 28.92 -5.93
N GLN A 51 -7.76 28.83 -6.87
CA GLN A 51 -6.56 28.00 -6.72
C GLN A 51 -5.70 28.40 -5.51
N VAL A 52 -5.66 29.69 -5.18
CA VAL A 52 -4.95 30.19 -3.99
C VAL A 52 -5.65 29.71 -2.73
N PHE A 53 -6.99 29.81 -2.66
CA PHE A 53 -7.75 29.25 -1.55
C PHE A 53 -7.45 27.77 -1.34
N PHE A 54 -7.49 26.97 -2.41
CA PHE A 54 -7.22 25.54 -2.30
C PHE A 54 -5.83 25.24 -1.75
N GLY A 55 -4.81 26.01 -2.13
CA GLY A 55 -3.47 25.88 -1.58
C GLY A 55 -3.43 26.18 -0.08
N VAL A 56 -4.03 27.30 0.35
CA VAL A 56 -4.09 27.68 1.77
C VAL A 56 -4.88 26.63 2.56
N PHE A 57 -6.06 26.24 2.08
CA PHE A 57 -6.92 25.25 2.72
C PHE A 57 -6.23 23.90 2.90
N GLU A 58 -5.59 23.38 1.84
CA GLU A 58 -4.82 22.12 1.91
C GLU A 58 -3.70 22.22 2.96
N SER A 59 -2.89 23.30 2.93
CA SER A 59 -1.83 23.51 3.91
C SER A 59 -2.36 23.64 5.34
N THR A 60 -3.45 24.38 5.56
CA THR A 60 -4.04 24.51 6.90
C THR A 60 -4.60 23.18 7.42
N PHE A 61 -5.23 22.39 6.54
CA PHE A 61 -5.74 21.07 6.90
C PHE A 61 -4.60 20.15 7.36
N ARG A 62 -3.48 20.12 6.62
CA ARG A 62 -2.29 19.33 6.97
C ARG A 62 -1.68 19.75 8.30
N MET A 63 -1.54 21.06 8.52
CA MET A 63 -1.08 21.61 9.80
C MET A 63 -1.99 21.17 10.97
N TYR A 64 -3.32 21.20 10.77
CA TYR A 64 -4.26 20.78 11.79
C TYR A 64 -4.18 19.27 12.07
N LEU A 65 -4.06 18.44 11.02
CA LEU A 65 -3.81 17.00 11.15
C LEU A 65 -2.54 16.73 11.97
N GLU A 66 -1.42 17.33 11.60
CA GLU A 66 -0.14 17.16 12.30
C GLU A 66 -0.25 17.55 13.78
N LYS A 67 -0.90 18.69 14.07
CA LYS A 67 -1.14 19.15 15.44
C LYS A 67 -1.94 18.15 16.28
N GLU A 68 -3.08 17.67 15.77
CA GLU A 68 -3.95 16.73 16.48
C GLU A 68 -3.27 15.36 16.68
N MET A 69 -2.55 14.89 15.66
CA MET A 69 -1.80 13.64 15.70
C MET A 69 -0.66 13.70 16.71
N ALA A 70 0.13 14.79 16.72
CA ALA A 70 1.23 14.97 17.66
C ALA A 70 0.77 14.95 19.13
N GLN A 71 -0.43 15.47 19.42
CA GLN A 71 -1.01 15.44 20.76
C GLN A 71 -1.52 14.06 21.17
N SER A 72 -1.91 13.23 20.21
CA SER A 72 -2.65 11.98 20.47
C SER A 72 -1.81 10.71 20.31
N LEU A 73 -0.70 10.78 19.56
CA LEU A 73 0.23 9.68 19.33
C LEU A 73 0.80 9.08 20.62
N SER A 74 0.93 9.88 21.67
CA SER A 74 1.42 9.45 22.99
C SER A 74 0.32 8.91 23.92
N VAL A 75 -0.96 9.02 23.54
CA VAL A 75 -2.11 8.73 24.41
C VAL A 75 -2.64 7.32 24.18
N SER A 76 -3.15 7.03 22.98
CA SER A 76 -3.67 5.70 22.63
C SER A 76 -3.88 5.56 21.11
N ILE A 77 -3.89 4.32 20.62
CA ILE A 77 -4.20 4.03 19.21
C ILE A 77 -5.66 4.39 18.87
N ASP A 78 -6.60 4.23 19.81
CA ASP A 78 -8.01 4.59 19.61
C ASP A 78 -8.20 6.09 19.42
N SER A 79 -7.45 6.92 20.14
CA SER A 79 -7.45 8.38 19.95
C SER A 79 -6.98 8.76 18.54
N VAL A 80 -5.87 8.15 18.10
CA VAL A 80 -5.32 8.33 16.74
C VAL A 80 -6.35 7.91 15.69
N ARG A 81 -6.97 6.74 15.88
CA ARG A 81 -8.00 6.19 14.99
C ARG A 81 -9.18 7.14 14.82
N ASN A 82 -9.71 7.68 15.92
CA ASN A 82 -10.83 8.63 15.90
C ASN A 82 -10.49 9.92 15.15
N ILE A 83 -9.26 10.44 15.31
CA ILE A 83 -8.81 11.64 14.61
C ILE A 83 -8.71 11.38 13.10
N ILE A 84 -8.07 10.28 12.71
CA ILE A 84 -7.95 9.87 11.30
C ILE A 84 -9.33 9.72 10.68
N GLU A 85 -10.24 8.99 11.34
CA GLU A 85 -11.59 8.77 10.85
C GLU A 85 -12.36 10.08 10.65
N ARG A 86 -12.32 10.98 11.64
CA ARG A 86 -12.97 12.29 11.58
C ARG A 86 -12.40 13.14 10.44
N LEU A 87 -11.09 13.33 10.41
CA LEU A 87 -10.41 14.21 9.46
C LEU A 87 -10.47 13.69 8.03
N PHE A 88 -10.35 12.36 7.84
CA PHE A 88 -10.48 11.75 6.53
C PHE A 88 -11.92 11.82 6.00
N ASN A 89 -12.92 11.64 6.86
CA ASN A 89 -14.32 11.84 6.47
C ASN A 89 -14.61 13.30 6.09
N MET A 90 -14.05 14.26 6.83
CA MET A 90 -14.17 15.68 6.50
C MET A 90 -13.51 15.99 5.16
N SER A 91 -12.33 15.44 4.88
CA SER A 91 -11.62 15.71 3.61
C SER A 91 -12.41 15.19 2.41
N LEU A 92 -12.98 13.99 2.51
CA LEU A 92 -13.87 13.42 1.50
C LEU A 92 -15.10 14.32 1.26
N TRP A 93 -15.73 14.76 2.34
CA TRP A 93 -16.87 15.66 2.24
C TRP A 93 -16.50 17.02 1.61
N CYS A 94 -15.34 17.59 1.97
CA CYS A 94 -14.87 18.84 1.38
C CYS A 94 -14.70 18.73 -0.14
N CYS A 95 -14.21 17.59 -0.63
CA CYS A 95 -14.13 17.31 -2.06
C CYS A 95 -15.51 17.23 -2.69
N GLU A 96 -16.47 16.53 -2.07
CA GLU A 96 -17.85 16.41 -2.57
C GLU A 96 -18.55 17.77 -2.69
N GLN A 97 -18.23 18.72 -1.80
CA GLN A 97 -18.79 20.08 -1.83
C GLN A 97 -17.98 21.07 -2.69
N GLY A 98 -16.83 20.67 -3.24
CA GLY A 98 -15.94 21.55 -4.00
C GLY A 98 -15.25 22.64 -3.16
N ILE A 99 -15.13 22.42 -1.85
CA ILE A 99 -14.40 23.31 -0.92
C ILE A 99 -12.88 23.07 -1.05
N SER A 100 -12.48 21.83 -1.33
CA SER A 100 -11.09 21.43 -1.54
C SER A 100 -10.88 20.80 -2.92
N ARG A 101 -9.62 20.61 -3.29
CA ARG A 101 -9.25 19.78 -4.45
C ARG A 101 -9.57 18.32 -4.19
N GLU A 102 -9.89 17.59 -5.25
CA GLU A 102 -10.12 16.13 -5.21
C GLU A 102 -8.91 15.34 -4.73
N THR A 103 -7.72 15.94 -4.78
CA THR A 103 -6.48 15.31 -4.31
C THR A 103 -6.31 15.30 -2.80
N LEU A 104 -7.08 16.09 -2.05
CA LEU A 104 -6.88 16.30 -0.60
C LEU A 104 -6.86 14.99 0.20
N PRO A 105 -7.79 14.02 0.01
CA PRO A 105 -7.78 12.77 0.77
C PRO A 105 -6.48 11.98 0.58
N PHE A 106 -5.90 12.01 -0.63
CA PHE A 106 -4.65 11.29 -0.92
C PHE A 106 -3.43 11.96 -0.31
N VAL A 107 -3.42 13.30 -0.24
CA VAL A 107 -2.36 14.04 0.46
C VAL A 107 -2.40 13.73 1.95
N LEU A 108 -3.59 13.76 2.58
CA LEU A 108 -3.72 13.43 4.00
C LEU A 108 -3.38 11.95 4.26
N MET A 109 -3.72 11.05 3.34
CA MET A 109 -3.34 9.63 3.44
C MET A 109 -1.81 9.46 3.45
N GLU A 110 -1.10 10.17 2.57
CA GLU A 110 0.37 10.20 2.53
C GLU A 110 0.94 10.75 3.86
N ASP A 111 0.44 11.88 4.34
CA ASP A 111 0.86 12.47 5.62
C ASP A 111 0.60 11.51 6.80
N ILE A 112 -0.56 10.83 6.83
CA ILE A 112 -0.87 9.84 7.87
C ILE A 112 0.11 8.66 7.81
N TYR A 113 0.45 8.16 6.62
CA TYR A 113 1.43 7.08 6.50
C TYR A 113 2.81 7.50 6.99
N ASP A 114 3.20 8.75 6.78
CA ASP A 114 4.51 9.27 7.22
C ASP A 114 4.54 9.59 8.72
N LEU A 115 3.41 10.00 9.31
CA LEU A 115 3.30 10.25 10.76
C LEU A 115 3.22 8.97 11.60
N LEU A 116 2.77 7.86 11.02
CA LEU A 116 2.56 6.58 11.73
C LEU A 116 3.69 5.58 11.51
N THR A 117 3.92 4.74 12.53
CA THR A 117 4.70 3.51 12.36
C THR A 117 3.92 2.50 11.50
N LEU A 118 4.62 1.57 10.85
CA LEU A 118 3.98 0.57 9.97
C LEU A 118 2.95 -0.31 10.69
N GLY A 119 3.16 -0.62 11.98
CA GLY A 119 2.19 -1.34 12.80
C GLY A 119 0.90 -0.53 13.01
N GLN A 120 1.03 0.74 13.37
CA GLN A 120 -0.13 1.63 13.52
C GLN A 120 -0.88 1.85 12.21
N VAL A 121 -0.16 1.90 11.08
CA VAL A 121 -0.81 1.94 9.76
C VAL A 121 -1.68 0.71 9.56
N ASP A 122 -1.21 -0.50 9.91
CA ASP A 122 -2.01 -1.74 9.81
C ASP A 122 -3.30 -1.66 10.65
N ASP A 123 -3.21 -1.11 11.85
CA ASP A 123 -4.32 -0.97 12.81
C ASP A 123 -5.42 -0.01 12.35
N VAL A 124 -5.07 1.01 11.54
CA VAL A 124 -6.02 2.04 11.09
C VAL A 124 -6.38 1.92 9.60
N PHE A 125 -5.73 1.02 8.85
CA PHE A 125 -5.88 0.95 7.39
C PHE A 125 -7.32 0.63 6.94
N ASP A 126 -8.09 -0.06 7.78
CA ASP A 126 -9.48 -0.43 7.52
C ASP A 126 -10.41 0.81 7.40
N ILE A 127 -10.02 1.94 8.00
CA ILE A 127 -10.70 3.23 7.79
C ILE A 127 -10.70 3.58 6.30
N PHE A 128 -9.55 3.46 5.62
CA PHE A 128 -9.43 3.77 4.21
C PHE A 128 -10.17 2.74 3.34
N GLU A 129 -10.02 1.45 3.64
CA GLU A 129 -10.66 0.35 2.90
C GLU A 129 -12.18 0.48 2.88
N SER A 130 -12.80 0.80 4.02
CA SER A 130 -14.25 0.98 4.12
C SER A 130 -14.80 2.17 3.33
N ARG A 131 -13.94 3.08 2.84
CA ARG A 131 -14.33 4.30 2.11
C ARG A 131 -13.96 4.27 0.62
N HIS A 132 -13.56 3.11 0.10
CA HIS A 132 -13.14 2.92 -1.29
C HIS A 132 -14.16 3.45 -2.31
N GLU A 133 -15.48 3.29 -2.07
CA GLU A 133 -16.52 3.77 -2.99
C GLU A 133 -16.51 5.30 -3.16
N LYS A 134 -16.29 6.04 -2.06
CA LYS A 134 -16.19 7.50 -2.10
C LYS A 134 -14.90 7.93 -2.78
N LEU A 135 -13.79 7.27 -2.44
CA LEU A 135 -12.47 7.55 -3.03
C LEU A 135 -12.46 7.32 -4.54
N ARG A 136 -13.18 6.31 -5.04
CA ARG A 136 -13.26 6.01 -6.48
C ARG A 136 -13.73 7.21 -7.31
N LYS A 137 -14.59 8.07 -6.76
CA LYS A 137 -15.02 9.31 -7.43
C LYS A 137 -13.85 10.27 -7.60
N SER A 138 -13.11 10.55 -6.52
CA SER A 138 -11.92 11.43 -6.54
C SER A 138 -10.75 10.85 -7.33
N ILE A 139 -10.63 9.53 -7.43
CA ILE A 139 -9.55 8.86 -8.19
C ILE A 139 -9.69 9.08 -9.70
N LYS A 140 -10.91 9.23 -10.21
CA LYS A 140 -11.14 9.37 -11.66
C LYS A 140 -10.30 10.49 -12.29
N ASP A 141 -10.16 11.62 -11.59
CA ASP A 141 -9.44 12.78 -12.09
C ASP A 141 -8.07 13.00 -11.40
N SER A 142 -7.72 12.15 -10.41
CA SER A 142 -6.48 12.31 -9.63
C SER A 142 -5.76 11.02 -9.21
N SER A 143 -5.93 9.95 -10.00
CA SER A 143 -5.36 8.62 -9.76
C SER A 143 -3.84 8.64 -9.51
N GLY A 144 -3.10 9.56 -10.12
CA GLY A 144 -1.65 9.71 -9.90
C GLY A 144 -1.25 10.01 -8.45
N ARG A 145 -2.03 10.82 -7.70
CA ARG A 145 -1.75 11.10 -6.28
C ARG A 145 -2.08 9.88 -5.41
N PHE A 146 -3.21 9.23 -5.67
CA PHE A 146 -3.59 7.99 -5.00
C PHE A 146 -2.53 6.90 -5.18
N LEU A 147 -2.08 6.67 -6.41
CA LEU A 147 -1.03 5.70 -6.73
C LEU A 147 0.29 6.03 -6.05
N ARG A 148 0.67 7.32 -5.99
CA ARG A 148 1.91 7.74 -5.33
C ARG A 148 1.89 7.41 -3.85
N ALA A 149 0.83 7.79 -3.14
CA ALA A 149 0.70 7.57 -1.70
C ALA A 149 0.79 6.07 -1.37
N ASN A 150 0.05 5.23 -2.09
CA ASN A 150 0.03 3.79 -1.84
C ASN A 150 1.33 3.09 -2.28
N ASN A 151 1.95 3.51 -3.39
CA ASN A 151 3.24 2.96 -3.80
C ASN A 151 4.36 3.35 -2.82
N SER A 152 4.32 4.56 -2.25
CA SER A 152 5.24 4.97 -1.19
C SER A 152 5.11 4.09 0.06
N LEU A 153 3.87 3.75 0.46
CA LEU A 153 3.65 2.79 1.53
C LEU A 153 4.19 1.39 1.15
N LEU A 154 3.92 0.90 -0.07
CA LEU A 154 4.39 -0.40 -0.54
C LEU A 154 5.91 -0.52 -0.61
N THR A 155 6.66 0.56 -0.84
CA THR A 155 8.14 0.52 -0.81
C THR A 155 8.67 0.46 0.62
N ARG A 156 7.95 1.03 1.59
CA ARG A 156 8.28 0.97 3.02
C ARG A 156 7.93 -0.38 3.66
N LEU A 157 6.92 -1.08 3.14
CA LEU A 157 6.50 -2.39 3.63
C LEU A 157 7.47 -3.50 3.19
N ALA A 158 8.30 -3.97 4.13
CA ALA A 158 9.17 -5.13 3.92
C ALA A 158 8.36 -6.37 3.50
N GLN A 159 8.81 -7.04 2.44
CA GLN A 159 8.07 -8.11 1.77
C GLN A 159 7.80 -9.34 2.67
N SER A 160 8.71 -9.65 3.59
CA SER A 160 8.64 -10.82 4.47
C SER A 160 7.94 -10.58 5.81
N ILE A 161 7.83 -9.32 6.26
CA ILE A 161 7.29 -8.98 7.59
C ILE A 161 5.83 -8.54 7.48
N TYR A 162 5.56 -7.59 6.59
CA TYR A 162 4.23 -6.95 6.48
C TYR A 162 3.43 -7.51 5.31
N THR A 163 3.50 -8.82 5.06
CA THR A 163 2.87 -9.46 3.91
C THR A 163 1.35 -9.28 3.91
N LYS A 164 0.70 -9.34 5.08
CA LYS A 164 -0.75 -9.12 5.24
C LYS A 164 -1.15 -7.69 4.84
N LEU A 165 -0.51 -6.67 5.44
CA LEU A 165 -0.79 -5.27 5.12
C LEU A 165 -0.46 -4.96 3.65
N ARG A 166 0.64 -5.49 3.11
CA ARG A 166 0.98 -5.34 1.69
C ARG A 166 -0.13 -5.88 0.78
N GLY A 167 -0.67 -7.06 1.09
CA GLY A 167 -1.80 -7.64 0.38
C GLY A 167 -3.07 -6.79 0.46
N ARG A 168 -3.38 -6.26 1.65
CA ARG A 168 -4.49 -5.32 1.88
C ARG A 168 -4.34 -4.05 1.03
N VAL A 169 -3.16 -3.42 1.02
CA VAL A 169 -2.88 -2.23 0.20
C VAL A 169 -3.05 -2.52 -1.30
N LEU A 170 -2.52 -3.65 -1.79
CA LEU A 170 -2.68 -4.06 -3.18
C LEU A 170 -4.15 -4.28 -3.56
N LEU A 171 -4.91 -4.97 -2.70
CA LEU A 171 -6.33 -5.21 -2.91
C LEU A 171 -7.12 -3.89 -2.87
N PHE A 172 -6.83 -3.02 -1.92
CA PHE A 172 -7.43 -1.70 -1.80
C PHE A 172 -7.21 -0.85 -3.05
N MET A 173 -5.99 -0.82 -3.58
CA MET A 173 -5.71 -0.14 -4.86
C MET A 173 -6.52 -0.74 -6.01
N ALA A 174 -6.59 -2.07 -6.12
CA ALA A 174 -7.34 -2.75 -7.16
C ALA A 174 -8.86 -2.49 -7.09
N LEU A 175 -9.42 -2.34 -5.88
CA LEU A 175 -10.84 -2.02 -5.68
C LEU A 175 -11.16 -0.56 -6.03
N CYS A 176 -10.21 0.33 -5.77
CA CYS A 176 -10.36 1.77 -5.97
C CYS A 176 -10.17 2.21 -7.42
N ILE A 177 -9.25 1.58 -8.15
CA ILE A 177 -8.90 1.97 -9.52
C ILE A 177 -9.89 1.38 -10.53
N PRO A 178 -10.47 2.18 -11.45
CA PRO A 178 -11.31 1.66 -12.52
C PRO A 178 -10.59 0.63 -13.40
N LEU A 179 -11.29 -0.42 -13.84
CA LEU A 179 -10.72 -1.49 -14.69
C LEU A 179 -10.16 -1.00 -16.04
N ASN A 180 -10.63 0.15 -16.52
CA ASN A 180 -10.16 0.77 -17.76
C ASN A 180 -8.98 1.74 -17.56
N ASP A 181 -8.50 1.90 -16.33
CA ASP A 181 -7.37 2.77 -16.02
C ASP A 181 -6.06 2.13 -16.52
N LYS A 182 -5.29 2.90 -17.28
CA LYS A 182 -4.03 2.44 -17.87
C LYS A 182 -2.97 2.10 -16.81
N SER A 183 -3.06 2.69 -15.62
CA SER A 183 -2.11 2.44 -14.53
C SER A 183 -2.21 1.02 -13.96
N GLY A 184 -3.35 0.35 -14.12
CA GLY A 184 -3.54 -1.05 -13.75
C GLY A 184 -3.01 -2.05 -14.80
N LEU A 185 -2.49 -1.56 -15.93
CA LEU A 185 -2.07 -2.39 -17.06
C LEU A 185 -0.55 -2.45 -17.17
N ASN A 186 0.00 -3.66 -17.28
CA ASN A 186 1.40 -3.86 -17.68
C ASN A 186 1.55 -3.74 -19.21
N LEU A 187 1.39 -2.53 -19.75
CA LEU A 187 1.41 -2.28 -21.19
C LEU A 187 2.73 -2.65 -21.87
N ARG A 188 3.84 -2.65 -21.12
CA ARG A 188 5.17 -2.98 -21.63
C ARG A 188 5.51 -4.46 -21.50
N GLY A 189 4.67 -5.23 -20.78
CA GLY A 189 4.93 -6.64 -20.48
C GLY A 189 6.22 -6.87 -19.68
N GLU A 190 6.67 -5.86 -18.92
CA GLU A 190 7.89 -5.96 -18.14
C GLU A 190 7.69 -6.98 -17.00
N THR A 191 8.66 -7.86 -16.81
CA THR A 191 8.63 -8.84 -15.71
C THR A 191 9.27 -8.26 -14.45
N ASN A 192 8.83 -8.74 -13.29
CA ASN A 192 9.40 -8.30 -12.02
C ASN A 192 10.70 -9.06 -11.71
N LEU A 193 11.83 -8.49 -12.12
CA LEU A 193 13.16 -9.05 -11.89
C LEU A 193 13.69 -8.82 -10.46
N LYS A 194 12.94 -8.15 -9.57
CA LYS A 194 13.41 -7.88 -8.19
C LYS A 194 13.30 -9.08 -7.27
N ASN A 195 12.43 -10.04 -7.59
CA ASN A 195 12.26 -11.27 -6.81
C ASN A 195 13.33 -12.29 -7.19
N VAL A 196 14.57 -12.05 -6.76
CA VAL A 196 15.71 -12.93 -7.03
C VAL A 196 15.72 -14.05 -5.99
N THR A 197 15.74 -15.29 -6.47
CA THR A 197 16.01 -16.45 -5.62
C THR A 197 17.51 -16.64 -5.55
N GLU A 198 18.09 -16.42 -4.38
CA GLU A 198 19.50 -16.71 -4.12
C GLU A 198 19.67 -18.21 -3.90
N PHE A 199 20.64 -18.82 -4.60
CA PHE A 199 21.02 -20.21 -4.46
C PHE A 199 22.53 -20.34 -4.64
N GLU A 200 23.10 -21.41 -4.09
CA GLU A 200 24.55 -21.62 -4.12
C GLU A 200 24.99 -22.09 -5.52
N GLU A 201 25.99 -21.42 -6.12
CA GLU A 201 26.56 -21.82 -7.41
C GLU A 201 27.74 -22.81 -7.25
N GLU A 202 28.40 -22.76 -6.09
CA GLU A 202 29.51 -23.64 -5.69
C GLU A 202 29.26 -24.27 -4.33
N LEU A 203 29.82 -25.47 -4.12
CA LEU A 203 29.81 -26.12 -2.80
C LEU A 203 30.67 -25.29 -1.85
N PRO A 204 30.19 -24.92 -0.65
CA PRO A 204 31.04 -24.29 0.36
C PRO A 204 32.22 -25.21 0.68
N ASP A 205 33.45 -24.67 0.68
CA ASP A 205 34.67 -25.41 1.01
C ASP A 205 34.61 -26.08 2.40
N ASP A 206 33.76 -25.55 3.30
CA ASP A 206 33.54 -26.02 4.67
C ASP A 206 32.44 -27.10 4.83
N MET A 207 31.75 -27.49 3.75
CA MET A 207 30.84 -28.65 3.80
C MET A 207 31.65 -29.95 3.69
N ASP A 208 32.28 -30.32 4.80
CA ASP A 208 32.77 -31.68 4.99
C ASP A 208 31.55 -32.62 4.97
N ILE A 209 31.50 -33.53 3.98
CA ILE A 209 30.43 -34.51 3.74
C ILE A 209 30.40 -35.59 4.87
N SER A 210 30.90 -35.26 6.06
CA SER A 210 31.19 -36.17 7.17
C SER A 210 30.33 -35.95 8.41
N SER A 211 29.30 -35.09 8.37
CA SER A 211 28.36 -34.94 9.49
C SER A 211 26.89 -35.20 9.11
N ASP A 212 26.46 -36.42 9.46
CA ASP A 212 25.09 -36.83 9.82
C ASP A 212 23.92 -36.68 8.81
N HIS A 213 24.18 -36.35 7.55
CA HIS A 213 23.20 -36.52 6.46
C HIS A 213 23.49 -37.77 5.63
N ASP A 214 22.74 -38.83 5.88
CA ASP A 214 22.91 -40.19 5.32
C ASP A 214 22.66 -40.31 3.79
N LYS A 215 22.64 -39.19 3.04
CA LYS A 215 22.47 -39.16 1.58
C LYS A 215 23.35 -38.08 0.93
N PRO A 216 24.21 -38.45 -0.04
CA PRO A 216 24.98 -37.47 -0.79
C PRO A 216 24.04 -36.55 -1.59
N ILE A 217 24.23 -35.24 -1.47
CA ILE A 217 23.48 -34.24 -2.24
C ILE A 217 23.99 -34.27 -3.69
N ASP A 218 23.08 -34.50 -4.65
CA ASP A 218 23.42 -34.35 -6.07
C ASP A 218 23.47 -32.86 -6.44
N TYR A 219 24.66 -32.27 -6.28
CA TYR A 219 24.90 -30.87 -6.58
C TYR A 219 24.79 -30.55 -8.09
N LYS A 220 24.97 -31.55 -8.95
CA LYS A 220 24.78 -31.38 -10.40
C LYS A 220 23.30 -31.20 -10.71
N PHE A 221 22.43 -32.01 -10.10
CA PHE A 221 20.99 -31.84 -10.21
C PHE A 221 20.53 -30.51 -9.58
N TYR A 222 21.04 -30.16 -8.40
CA TYR A 222 20.74 -28.88 -7.72
C TYR A 222 20.99 -27.68 -8.64
N ARG A 223 22.16 -27.62 -9.30
CA ARG A 223 22.50 -26.55 -10.25
C ARG A 223 21.60 -26.52 -11.48
N VAL A 224 21.26 -27.69 -12.04
CA VAL A 224 20.34 -27.76 -13.19
C VAL A 224 18.94 -27.29 -12.80
N PHE A 225 18.47 -27.68 -11.60
CA PHE A 225 17.16 -27.31 -11.08
C PHE A 225 17.06 -25.81 -10.80
N TRP A 226 17.95 -25.26 -9.98
CA TRP A 226 17.91 -23.84 -9.63
C TRP A 226 18.37 -22.92 -10.77
N GLY A 227 19.21 -23.41 -11.68
CA GLY A 227 19.56 -22.68 -12.90
C GLY A 227 18.33 -22.36 -13.78
N LEU A 228 17.28 -23.19 -13.75
CA LEU A 228 16.01 -22.89 -14.43
C LEU A 228 15.28 -21.67 -13.86
N GLN A 229 15.49 -21.35 -12.58
CA GLN A 229 14.81 -20.25 -11.91
C GLN A 229 15.06 -18.91 -12.61
N SER A 230 16.28 -18.69 -13.12
CA SER A 230 16.63 -17.48 -13.87
C SER A 230 15.77 -17.30 -15.13
N TYR A 231 15.45 -18.40 -15.83
CA TYR A 231 14.58 -18.40 -17.01
C TYR A 231 13.10 -18.22 -16.65
N PHE A 232 12.64 -18.76 -15.52
CA PHE A 232 11.27 -18.54 -15.04
C PHE A 232 11.04 -17.10 -14.57
N GLN A 233 12.06 -16.49 -13.95
CA GLN A 233 12.04 -15.09 -13.52
C GLN A 233 12.03 -14.13 -14.72
N ASN A 234 12.74 -14.48 -15.80
CA ASN A 234 12.79 -13.70 -17.03
C ASN A 234 12.53 -14.57 -18.28
N PRO A 235 11.26 -14.79 -18.65
CA PRO A 235 10.91 -15.60 -19.81
C PRO A 235 11.49 -15.08 -21.13
N ALA A 236 11.69 -13.76 -21.24
CA ALA A 236 12.29 -13.15 -22.43
C ALA A 236 13.76 -13.59 -22.63
N ALA A 237 14.48 -13.93 -21.56
CA ALA A 237 15.85 -14.42 -21.65
C ALA A 237 15.96 -15.79 -22.33
N VAL A 238 14.91 -16.61 -22.29
CA VAL A 238 14.86 -17.91 -22.99
C VAL A 238 14.98 -17.71 -24.50
N LEU A 239 14.31 -16.69 -25.04
CA LEU A 239 14.25 -16.39 -26.47
C LEU A 239 15.34 -15.42 -26.94
N ALA A 240 16.18 -14.91 -26.02
CA ALA A 240 17.21 -13.93 -26.35
C ALA A 240 18.31 -14.51 -27.25
N THR A 241 18.66 -15.79 -27.07
CA THR A 241 19.63 -16.48 -27.93
C THR A 241 19.18 -17.93 -28.20
N PRO A 242 19.54 -18.51 -29.36
CA PRO A 242 19.29 -19.93 -29.61
C PRO A 242 19.94 -20.86 -28.56
N ALA A 243 21.09 -20.45 -28.01
CA ALA A 243 21.78 -21.21 -26.96
C ALA A 243 20.97 -21.25 -25.66
N ASN A 244 20.37 -20.14 -25.24
CA ASN A 244 19.53 -20.09 -24.04
C ASN A 244 18.32 -21.02 -24.16
N LEU A 245 17.68 -21.04 -25.33
CA LEU A 245 16.55 -21.95 -25.58
C LEU A 245 16.97 -23.42 -25.48
N VAL A 246 18.10 -23.80 -26.08
CA VAL A 246 18.62 -25.18 -26.00
C VAL A 246 18.98 -25.55 -24.56
N ASN A 247 19.63 -24.65 -23.82
CA ASN A 247 20.00 -24.86 -22.42
C ASN A 247 18.76 -24.97 -21.52
N PHE A 248 17.75 -24.14 -21.73
CA PHE A 248 16.48 -24.24 -21.02
C PHE A 248 15.79 -25.58 -21.28
N MET A 249 15.67 -25.97 -22.56
CA MET A 249 14.99 -27.23 -22.93
C MET A 249 15.71 -28.46 -22.37
N SER A 250 17.04 -28.49 -22.41
CA SER A 250 17.82 -29.61 -21.88
C SER A 250 17.70 -29.71 -20.36
N SER A 251 17.85 -28.59 -19.64
CA SER A 251 17.69 -28.52 -18.19
C SER A 251 16.27 -28.87 -17.74
N ALA A 252 15.24 -28.33 -18.40
CA ALA A 252 13.84 -28.63 -18.10
C ALA A 252 13.50 -30.11 -18.34
N THR A 253 14.01 -30.70 -19.43
CA THR A 253 13.82 -32.12 -19.71
C THR A 253 14.48 -33.00 -18.65
N ALA A 254 15.69 -32.63 -18.20
CA ALA A 254 16.40 -33.35 -17.14
C ALA A 254 15.63 -33.30 -15.81
N VAL A 255 15.10 -32.14 -15.42
CA VAL A 255 14.29 -31.97 -14.20
C VAL A 255 12.98 -32.76 -14.28
N ILE A 256 12.24 -32.65 -15.39
CA ILE A 256 10.99 -33.38 -15.59
C ILE A 256 11.23 -34.89 -15.55
N LYS A 257 12.31 -35.38 -16.16
CA LYS A 257 12.69 -36.80 -16.13
C LYS A 257 12.98 -37.26 -14.70
N ALA A 258 13.72 -36.47 -13.92
CA ALA A 258 14.02 -36.77 -12.52
C ALA A 258 12.73 -36.83 -11.66
N PHE A 259 11.80 -35.88 -11.84
CA PHE A 259 10.51 -35.90 -11.16
C PHE A 259 9.65 -37.09 -11.58
N SER A 260 9.69 -37.48 -12.85
CA SER A 260 8.95 -38.64 -13.36
C SER A 260 9.48 -39.97 -12.80
N THR A 261 10.77 -40.04 -12.47
CA THR A 261 11.37 -41.23 -11.83
C THR A 261 11.14 -41.31 -10.32
N SER A 262 10.64 -40.25 -9.70
CA SER A 262 10.34 -40.18 -8.27
C SER A 262 8.93 -39.62 -8.03
N PRO A 263 7.87 -40.34 -8.46
CA PRO A 263 6.51 -39.92 -8.21
C PRO A 263 6.23 -39.90 -6.70
N VAL A 264 5.72 -38.77 -6.21
CA VAL A 264 5.27 -38.66 -4.82
C VAL A 264 4.00 -39.49 -4.68
N HIS A 265 4.12 -40.70 -4.11
CA HIS A 265 2.94 -41.44 -3.65
C HIS A 265 2.39 -40.71 -2.42
N HIS A 266 1.22 -40.09 -2.55
CA HIS A 266 0.41 -39.72 -1.40
C HIS A 266 0.03 -41.01 -0.68
N GLN A 267 0.69 -41.33 0.43
CA GLN A 267 0.13 -42.24 1.41
C GLN A 267 -1.03 -41.49 2.05
N ASP A 268 -2.24 -41.74 1.54
CA ASP A 268 -3.44 -41.48 2.33
C ASP A 268 -3.30 -42.34 3.60
N ASN A 269 -2.88 -41.71 4.70
CA ASN A 269 -3.10 -42.27 6.01
C ASN A 269 -4.61 -42.37 6.17
N GLN A 270 -5.17 -43.53 5.84
CA GLN A 270 -6.44 -43.94 6.41
C GLN A 270 -6.23 -43.93 7.92
N GLU A 271 -6.69 -42.87 8.56
CA GLU A 271 -7.06 -42.92 9.96
C GLU A 271 -7.97 -44.13 10.09
N ASN A 272 -7.44 -45.19 10.71
CA ASN A 272 -8.26 -46.22 11.31
C ASN A 272 -9.11 -45.52 12.37
N ASP A 273 -10.27 -45.03 11.94
CA ASP A 273 -11.39 -44.72 12.82
C ASP A 273 -12.00 -46.07 13.26
N SER A 274 -11.19 -46.84 14.00
CA SER A 274 -11.68 -47.91 14.84
C SER A 274 -12.42 -47.23 15.98
N SER A 275 -13.71 -47.05 15.72
CA SER A 275 -14.79 -46.82 16.66
C SER A 275 -14.65 -47.74 17.88
N ASP A 276 -13.93 -47.27 18.90
CA ASP A 276 -14.02 -47.84 20.25
C ASP A 276 -15.08 -47.07 21.03
N ASN A 277 -16.33 -47.45 20.76
CA ASN A 277 -17.46 -47.22 21.65
C ASN A 277 -17.21 -48.04 22.94
N THR A 278 -16.58 -47.44 23.95
CA THR A 278 -16.73 -47.87 25.33
C THR A 278 -17.36 -46.76 26.15
N VAL A 279 -18.70 -46.78 26.17
CA VAL A 279 -19.48 -46.18 27.26
C VAL A 279 -19.28 -47.07 28.49
N ALA A 280 -18.63 -46.54 29.52
CA ALA A 280 -18.67 -47.11 30.85
C ALA A 280 -18.65 -45.99 31.92
N MET A 281 -19.84 -45.83 32.52
CA MET A 281 -20.20 -45.29 33.85
C MET A 281 -19.45 -44.09 34.43
#